data_AF-K2EVU6-F1
#
_entry.id   AF-K2EVU6-F1
#
_cell.length_a   1.000
_cell.length_b   1.000
_cell.length_c   1.000
_cell.angle_alpha   90.00
_cell.angle_beta   90.00
_cell.angle_gamma   90.00
#
_symmetry.space_group_name_H-M   'P 1'
#
loop_
_entity.id
_entity.type
_entity.pdbx_description
1 polymer ?
#
loop_
_entity_poly.entity_id
_entity_poly.type
_entity_poly.pdbx_seq_one_letter_code
_entity_poly.pdbx_strand_id
1 'polypeptide(L)'
;MKEKIILKSISFGALGSWLLIVLYFLLVTLISGRDFAFSQFETFWYYLVSLALGFGLQIGLYTYLKNAIRQKGASKKVLAVSGTTSAIAMISCCAHYLVNILPVLAISGFLSLVGQYQIELFWLGLVFNFAGIIYIARKVLKFRKEILDKN
;
A
#
# COMPACT_ATOMS: atom_id res chain seq x y z
N MET A 1 -17.30 20.53 -7.31
CA MET A 1 -15.83 20.32 -7.18
C MET A 1 -15.44 19.23 -6.17
N LYS A 2 -16.01 19.20 -4.96
CA LYS A 2 -15.81 18.09 -3.99
C LYS A 2 -16.07 16.71 -4.59
N GLU A 3 -17.13 16.59 -5.37
CA GLU A 3 -17.55 15.35 -6.03
C GLU A 3 -16.49 14.77 -6.99
N LYS A 4 -15.83 15.62 -7.80
CA LYS A 4 -14.72 15.19 -8.68
C LYS A 4 -13.52 14.65 -7.91
N ILE A 5 -13.23 15.19 -6.72
CA ILE A 5 -12.12 14.70 -5.87
C ILE A 5 -12.47 13.32 -5.30
N ILE A 6 -13.70 13.16 -4.81
CA ILE A 6 -14.18 11.90 -4.23
C ILE A 6 -14.18 10.82 -5.30
N LEU A 7 -14.75 11.08 -6.47
CA LEU A 7 -14.78 10.12 -7.59
C LEU A 7 -13.37 9.70 -8.01
N LYS A 8 -12.46 10.67 -8.15
CA LYS A 8 -11.05 10.38 -8.45
C LYS A 8 -10.42 9.51 -7.37
N SER A 9 -10.66 9.82 -6.10
CA SER A 9 -10.08 9.08 -4.97
C SER A 9 -10.58 7.64 -4.92
N ILE A 10 -11.87 7.42 -5.16
CA ILE A 10 -12.46 6.08 -5.26
C ILE A 10 -11.86 5.31 -6.44
N SER A 11 -11.73 5.94 -7.61
CA SER A 11 -11.14 5.32 -8.80
C SER A 11 -9.68 4.89 -8.56
N PHE A 12 -8.85 5.74 -7.95
CA PHE A 12 -7.47 5.37 -7.60
C PHE A 12 -7.39 4.25 -6.55
N GLY A 13 -8.31 4.23 -5.57
CA GLY A 13 -8.39 3.16 -4.58
C GLY A 13 -8.80 1.81 -5.21
N ALA A 14 -9.80 1.83 -6.08
CA ALA A 14 -10.25 0.65 -6.82
C ALA A 14 -9.14 0.11 -7.73
N LEU A 15 -8.48 1.00 -8.48
CA LEU A 15 -7.35 0.65 -9.34
C LEU A 15 -6.17 0.08 -8.53
N GLY A 16 -5.87 0.64 -7.36
CA GLY A 16 -4.86 0.11 -6.46
C GLY A 16 -5.17 -1.30 -5.95
N SER A 17 -6.43 -1.55 -5.55
CA SER A 17 -6.87 -2.89 -5.12
C SER A 17 -6.76 -3.92 -6.24
N TRP A 18 -7.26 -3.56 -7.42
CA TRP A 18 -7.23 -4.42 -8.60
C TRP A 18 -5.80 -4.73 -9.03
N LEU A 19 -4.93 -3.71 -9.10
CA LEU A 19 -3.54 -3.89 -9.48
C LEU A 19 -2.80 -4.80 -8.50
N LEU A 20 -3.08 -4.72 -7.20
CA LEU A 20 -2.48 -5.60 -6.19
C LEU A 20 -2.84 -7.07 -6.44
N ILE A 21 -4.10 -7.36 -6.75
CA ILE A 21 -4.57 -8.72 -7.07
C ILE A 21 -3.94 -9.22 -8.38
N VAL A 22 -3.90 -8.37 -9.42
CA VAL A 22 -3.27 -8.72 -10.71
C VAL A 22 -1.78 -9.00 -10.54
N LEU A 23 -1.08 -8.17 -9.77
CA LEU A 23 0.34 -8.37 -9.47
C LEU A 23 0.57 -9.65 -8.69
N TYR A 24 -0.30 -10.00 -7.73
CA TYR A 24 -0.23 -11.29 -7.04
C TYR A 24 -0.28 -12.45 -8.03
N PHE A 25 -1.31 -12.51 -8.88
CA PHE A 25 -1.44 -13.62 -9.84
C PHE A 25 -0.30 -13.65 -10.85
N LEU A 26 0.13 -12.49 -11.35
CA LEU A 26 1.24 -12.38 -12.29
C LEU A 26 2.54 -12.93 -11.70
N LEU A 27 2.91 -12.47 -10.49
CA LEU A 27 4.17 -12.87 -9.86
C LEU A 27 4.14 -14.34 -9.44
N VAL A 28 3.08 -14.80 -8.78
CA VAL A 28 2.99 -16.19 -8.31
C VAL A 28 2.92 -17.16 -9.48
N THR A 29 2.18 -16.83 -10.56
CA THR A 29 2.15 -17.66 -11.78
C THR A 29 3.52 -17.75 -12.44
N LEU A 30 4.25 -16.62 -12.51
CA LEU A 30 5.58 -16.58 -13.13
C LEU A 30 6.62 -17.38 -12.35
N ILE A 31 6.56 -17.35 -11.02
CA ILE A 31 7.56 -17.95 -10.14
C ILE A 31 7.25 -19.44 -9.86
N SER A 32 5.99 -19.78 -9.65
CA SER A 32 5.59 -21.07 -9.08
C SER A 32 4.58 -21.83 -9.95
N GLY A 33 4.17 -21.27 -11.09
CA GLY A 33 3.23 -21.87 -12.01
C GLY A 33 1.77 -21.53 -11.70
N ARG A 34 0.91 -21.72 -12.72
CA ARG A 34 -0.50 -21.33 -12.67
C ARG A 34 -1.27 -22.12 -11.62
N ASP A 35 -1.14 -23.44 -11.61
CA ASP A 35 -1.91 -24.31 -10.71
C ASP A 35 -1.62 -24.00 -9.24
N PHE A 36 -0.35 -23.72 -8.92
CA PHE A 36 0.06 -23.28 -7.59
C PHE A 36 -0.52 -21.91 -7.21
N ALA A 37 -0.58 -20.96 -8.16
CA ALA A 37 -1.15 -19.63 -7.90
C ALA A 37 -2.64 -19.71 -7.52
N PHE A 38 -3.40 -20.57 -8.22
CA PHE A 38 -4.81 -20.78 -7.95
C PHE A 38 -5.05 -21.54 -6.64
N SER A 39 -4.29 -22.62 -6.36
CA SER A 39 -4.45 -23.36 -5.09
C SER A 39 -4.11 -22.50 -3.86
N GLN A 40 -3.05 -21.69 -3.96
CA GLN A 40 -2.70 -20.71 -2.91
C GLN A 40 -3.77 -19.64 -2.77
N PHE A 41 -4.33 -19.15 -3.89
CA PHE A 41 -5.42 -18.19 -3.82
C PHE A 41 -6.65 -18.79 -3.12
N GLU A 42 -7.11 -19.98 -3.51
CA GLU A 42 -8.26 -20.63 -2.88
C GLU A 42 -8.08 -20.83 -1.37
N THR A 43 -6.84 -21.12 -0.95
CA THR A 43 -6.52 -21.30 0.47
C THR A 43 -6.49 -19.99 1.24
N PHE A 44 -5.99 -18.90 0.65
CA PHE A 44 -5.69 -17.65 1.36
C PHE A 44 -6.43 -16.42 0.83
N TRP A 45 -7.47 -16.59 0.00
CA TRP A 45 -8.15 -15.50 -0.70
C TRP A 45 -8.66 -14.42 0.27
N TYR A 46 -9.14 -14.81 1.45
CA TYR A 46 -9.68 -13.88 2.44
C TYR A 46 -8.60 -12.94 3.01
N TYR A 47 -7.35 -13.40 3.17
CA TYR A 47 -6.23 -12.52 3.53
C TYR A 47 -5.89 -11.57 2.38
N LEU A 48 -5.74 -12.11 1.17
CA LEU A 48 -5.35 -11.33 -0.01
C LEU A 48 -6.39 -10.24 -0.35
N VAL A 49 -7.67 -10.60 -0.38
CA VAL A 49 -8.77 -9.68 -0.69
C VAL A 49 -8.88 -8.62 0.41
N SER A 50 -8.77 -8.99 1.69
CA SER A 50 -8.78 -8.03 2.79
C SER A 50 -7.63 -7.02 2.71
N LEU A 51 -6.42 -7.51 2.41
CA LEU A 51 -5.24 -6.66 2.18
C LEU A 51 -5.41 -5.74 0.97
N ALA A 52 -5.92 -6.27 -0.14
CA ALA A 52 -6.15 -5.52 -1.37
C ALA A 52 -7.17 -4.39 -1.15
N LEU A 53 -8.31 -4.69 -0.53
CA LEU A 53 -9.34 -3.70 -0.21
C LEU A 53 -8.82 -2.64 0.75
N GLY A 54 -8.12 -3.07 1.81
CA GLY A 54 -7.57 -2.14 2.78
C GLY A 54 -6.48 -1.24 2.19
N PHE A 55 -5.62 -1.78 1.31
CA PHE A 55 -4.66 -1.00 0.53
C PHE A 55 -5.37 0.01 -0.38
N GLY A 56 -6.41 -0.41 -1.11
CA GLY A 56 -7.22 0.49 -1.92
C GLY A 56 -7.85 1.62 -1.12
N LEU A 57 -8.36 1.32 0.08
CA LEU A 57 -8.92 2.31 1.00
C LEU A 57 -7.84 3.32 1.43
N GLN A 58 -6.64 2.86 1.77
CA GLN A 58 -5.51 3.76 2.09
C GLN A 58 -5.17 4.68 0.90
N ILE A 59 -5.08 4.14 -0.32
CA ILE A 59 -4.80 4.91 -1.53
C ILE A 59 -5.90 5.94 -1.80
N GLY A 60 -7.17 5.56 -1.63
CA GLY A 60 -8.31 6.45 -1.77
C GLY A 60 -8.28 7.60 -0.76
N LEU A 61 -8.12 7.28 0.53
CA LEU A 61 -8.03 8.27 1.61
C LEU A 61 -6.84 9.24 1.41
N TYR A 62 -5.68 8.70 1.03
CA TYR A 62 -4.49 9.49 0.74
C TYR A 62 -4.70 10.42 -0.46
N THR A 63 -5.28 9.89 -1.54
CA THR A 63 -5.59 10.67 -2.76
C THR A 63 -6.56 11.80 -2.45
N TYR A 64 -7.59 11.53 -1.64
CA TYR A 64 -8.53 12.55 -1.18
C TYR A 64 -7.81 13.64 -0.38
N LEU A 65 -7.07 13.27 0.65
CA LEU A 65 -6.36 14.20 1.53
C LEU A 65 -5.36 15.06 0.76
N LYS A 66 -4.55 14.43 -0.10
CA LYS A 66 -3.56 15.11 -0.95
C LYS A 66 -4.21 16.16 -1.86
N ASN A 67 -5.32 15.81 -2.51
CA ASN A 67 -6.01 16.75 -3.40
C ASN A 67 -6.73 17.85 -2.62
N ALA A 68 -7.29 17.54 -1.46
CA ALA A 68 -7.96 18.53 -0.60
C ALA A 68 -6.96 19.55 -0.03
N ILE A 69 -5.77 19.12 0.39
CA ILE A 69 -4.68 20.03 0.83
C ILE A 69 -4.19 20.89 -0.34
N ARG A 70 -3.99 20.30 -1.53
CA ARG A 70 -3.53 21.02 -2.74
C ARG A 70 -4.49 22.13 -3.18
N GLN A 71 -5.79 21.99 -2.89
CA GLN A 71 -6.78 23.02 -3.22
C GLN A 71 -6.74 24.22 -2.26
N LYS A 72 -6.17 24.08 -1.06
CA LYS A 72 -5.98 25.18 -0.10
C LYS A 72 -4.70 26.00 -0.32
N GLY A 73 -3.97 25.80 -1.43
CA GLY A 73 -2.82 26.64 -1.80
C GLY A 73 -1.45 26.16 -1.32
N ALA A 74 -1.34 24.98 -0.70
CA ALA A 74 -0.05 24.40 -0.37
C ALA A 74 0.72 24.03 -1.67
N SER A 75 1.93 24.59 -1.83
CA SER A 75 2.72 24.55 -3.07
C SER A 75 2.89 23.13 -3.65
N LYS A 76 2.42 22.94 -4.89
CA LYS A 76 2.41 21.67 -5.63
C LYS A 76 3.80 21.05 -5.83
N LYS A 77 4.86 21.86 -5.83
CA LYS A 77 6.25 21.43 -6.09
C LYS A 77 6.92 20.87 -4.83
N VAL A 78 6.76 21.52 -3.68
CA VAL A 78 7.54 21.20 -2.47
C VAL A 78 7.16 19.84 -1.88
N LEU A 79 5.86 19.54 -1.77
CA LEU A 79 5.37 18.27 -1.21
C LEU A 79 5.60 17.06 -2.13
N ALA A 80 5.56 17.27 -3.45
CA ALA A 80 5.80 16.19 -4.41
C ALA A 80 7.28 15.85 -4.49
N VAL A 81 8.15 16.87 -4.53
CA VAL A 81 9.60 16.70 -4.59
C VAL A 81 10.15 16.14 -3.29
N SER A 82 9.77 16.65 -2.12
CA SER A 82 10.32 16.14 -0.84
C SER A 82 9.90 14.70 -0.55
N GLY A 83 8.69 14.30 -0.96
CA GLY A 83 8.19 12.94 -0.76
C GLY A 83 8.93 11.92 -1.62
N THR A 84 9.15 12.21 -2.91
CA THR A 84 9.89 11.29 -3.79
C THR A 84 11.38 11.27 -3.48
N THR A 85 12.01 12.41 -3.16
CA THR A 85 13.44 12.44 -2.82
C THR A 85 13.72 11.71 -1.50
N SER A 86 12.86 11.86 -0.49
CA SER A 86 13.02 11.14 0.78
C SER A 86 12.82 9.63 0.62
N ALA A 87 11.87 9.20 -0.21
CA ALA A 87 11.67 7.78 -0.50
C ALA A 87 12.88 7.18 -1.28
N ILE A 88 13.41 7.90 -2.27
CA ILE A 88 14.60 7.47 -3.03
C ILE A 88 15.83 7.43 -2.12
N ALA A 89 16.03 8.44 -1.27
CA ALA A 89 17.13 8.46 -0.31
C ALA A 89 17.03 7.30 0.69
N MET A 90 15.82 7.00 1.17
CA MET A 90 15.59 5.88 2.08
C MET A 90 15.82 4.54 1.37
N ILE A 91 15.31 4.34 0.14
CA ILE A 91 15.56 3.12 -0.66
C ILE A 91 17.05 2.97 -0.95
N SER A 92 17.76 4.03 -1.32
CA SER A 92 19.20 4.02 -1.57
C SER A 92 19.99 3.60 -0.32
N CYS A 93 19.63 4.14 0.85
CA CYS A 93 20.23 3.76 2.13
C CYS A 93 19.86 2.31 2.52
N CYS A 94 18.61 1.90 2.36
CA CYS A 94 18.20 0.54 2.69
C CYS A 94 18.75 -0.51 1.73
N ALA A 95 18.98 -0.16 0.46
CA ALA A 95 19.51 -1.06 -0.56
C ALA A 95 20.92 -1.54 -0.23
N HIS A 96 21.75 -0.72 0.44
CA HIS A 96 23.07 -1.19 0.89
C HIS A 96 22.95 -2.30 1.95
N TYR A 97 21.90 -2.27 2.79
CA TYR A 97 21.71 -3.25 3.86
C TYR A 97 21.08 -4.53 3.30
N LEU A 98 20.25 -4.36 2.26
CA LEU A 98 19.65 -5.46 1.53
C LEU A 98 20.72 -6.38 0.91
N VAL A 99 21.81 -5.84 0.39
CA VAL A 99 22.94 -6.63 -0.15
C VAL A 99 23.62 -7.49 0.92
N ASN A 100 23.59 -7.10 2.19
CA ASN A 100 24.14 -7.90 3.30
C ASN A 100 23.17 -8.99 3.78
N ILE A 101 21.86 -8.79 3.63
CA ILE A 101 20.83 -9.76 4.03
C ILE A 101 20.53 -10.77 2.92
N LEU A 102 20.65 -10.35 1.65
CA LEU A 102 20.33 -11.17 0.48
C LEU A 102 21.05 -12.53 0.45
N PRO A 103 22.35 -12.63 0.78
CA PRO A 103 23.05 -13.92 0.83
C PRO A 103 22.47 -14.86 1.88
N VAL A 104 22.11 -14.34 3.06
CA VAL A 104 21.50 -15.14 4.14
C VAL A 104 20.11 -15.63 3.73
N LEU A 105 19.29 -14.78 3.09
CA LEU A 105 17.98 -15.15 2.56
C LEU A 105 18.07 -16.13 1.38
N ALA A 106 19.10 -16.01 0.54
CA ALA A 106 19.34 -16.94 -0.56
C ALA A 106 19.78 -18.31 -0.07
N ILE A 107 20.72 -18.38 0.89
CA ILE A 107 21.23 -19.63 1.47
C ILE A 107 20.13 -20.37 2.26
N SER A 108 19.28 -19.63 2.97
CA SER A 108 18.17 -20.22 3.76
C SER A 108 16.94 -20.59 2.92
N GLY A 109 16.94 -20.30 1.62
CA GLY A 109 15.78 -20.51 0.75
C GLY A 109 14.64 -19.59 1.13
N PHE A 110 14.73 -18.32 0.73
CA PHE A 110 13.72 -17.27 0.99
C PHE A 110 12.28 -17.75 0.75
N LEU A 111 12.05 -18.50 -0.32
CA LEU A 111 10.73 -19.04 -0.65
C LEU A 111 10.24 -20.10 0.36
N SER A 112 11.14 -20.90 0.95
CA SER A 112 10.83 -21.87 1.99
C SER A 112 10.49 -21.19 3.32
N LEU A 113 11.22 -20.13 3.69
CA LEU A 113 10.93 -19.36 4.91
C LEU A 113 9.63 -18.56 4.79
N VAL A 114 9.41 -17.88 3.66
CA VAL A 114 8.17 -17.12 3.43
C VAL A 114 6.95 -18.04 3.38
N GLY A 115 7.09 -19.24 2.81
CA GLY A 115 6.03 -20.25 2.83
C GLY A 115 5.73 -20.76 4.25
N GLN A 116 6.75 -20.99 5.07
CA GLN A 116 6.58 -21.47 6.45
C GLN A 116 5.89 -20.44 7.36
N TYR A 117 6.19 -19.16 7.19
CA TYR A 117 5.62 -18.08 8.02
C TYR A 117 4.52 -17.29 7.29
N GLN A 118 3.93 -17.85 6.23
CA GLN A 118 3.03 -17.12 5.34
C GLN A 118 1.81 -16.56 6.09
N ILE A 119 1.25 -17.33 7.03
CA ILE A 119 0.04 -16.93 7.78
C ILE A 119 0.38 -15.82 8.77
N GLU A 120 1.51 -15.92 9.46
CA GLU A 120 2.02 -14.91 10.38
C GLU A 120 2.29 -13.59 9.65
N LEU A 121 2.88 -13.68 8.46
CA LEU A 121 3.11 -12.52 7.60
C LEU A 121 1.80 -11.90 7.11
N PHE A 122 0.76 -12.69 6.82
CA PHE A 122 -0.56 -12.14 6.48
C PHE A 122 -1.19 -11.40 7.66
N TRP A 123 -1.13 -11.96 8.86
CA TRP A 123 -1.62 -11.29 10.06
C TRP A 123 -0.89 -9.98 10.33
N LEU A 124 0.43 -10.01 10.26
CA LEU A 124 1.27 -8.83 10.40
C LEU A 124 0.88 -7.76 9.36
N GLY A 125 0.72 -8.17 8.10
CA GLY A 125 0.26 -7.33 7.01
C GLY A 125 -1.11 -6.71 7.28
N LEU A 126 -2.08 -7.49 7.78
CA LEU A 126 -3.41 -7.00 8.12
C LEU A 126 -3.38 -5.97 9.25
N VAL A 127 -2.58 -6.20 10.30
CA VAL A 127 -2.41 -5.25 11.41
C VAL A 127 -1.84 -3.93 10.90
N PHE A 128 -0.78 -3.97 10.09
CA PHE A 128 -0.21 -2.75 9.51
C PHE A 128 -1.16 -2.06 8.54
N ASN A 129 -1.93 -2.84 7.76
CA ASN A 129 -2.93 -2.31 6.85
C ASN A 129 -4.04 -1.56 7.61
N PHE A 130 -4.55 -2.17 8.67
CA PHE A 130 -5.55 -1.55 9.54
C PHE A 130 -5.03 -0.30 10.25
N ALA A 131 -3.82 -0.36 10.80
CA ALA A 131 -3.16 0.78 11.44
C ALA A 131 -2.96 1.95 10.45
N GLY A 132 -2.56 1.65 9.21
CA GLY A 132 -2.41 2.64 8.15
C GLY A 132 -3.73 3.30 7.77
N ILE A 133 -4.83 2.54 7.68
CA ILE A 133 -6.17 3.08 7.42
C ILE A 133 -6.56 4.06 8.54
N ILE A 134 -6.43 3.66 9.80
CA ILE A 134 -6.74 4.50 10.97
C ILE A 134 -5.93 5.79 10.93
N TYR A 135 -4.62 5.68 10.65
CA TYR A 135 -3.72 6.83 10.62
C TYR A 135 -4.16 7.87 9.57
N ILE A 136 -4.40 7.43 8.32
CA ILE A 136 -4.81 8.35 7.24
C ILE A 136 -6.21 8.91 7.50
N ALA A 137 -7.15 8.07 7.99
CA ALA A 137 -8.49 8.51 8.35
C ALA A 137 -8.46 9.61 9.42
N ARG A 138 -7.64 9.47 10.48
CA ARG A 138 -7.46 10.51 11.50
C ARG A 138 -6.94 11.82 10.90
N LYS A 139 -6.02 11.77 9.94
CA LYS A 139 -5.52 12.97 9.24
C LYS A 139 -6.61 13.63 8.40
N VAL A 140 -7.44 12.84 7.71
CA VAL A 140 -8.59 13.34 6.94
C VAL A 140 -9.60 14.04 7.85
N LEU A 141 -9.94 13.42 8.99
CA LEU A 141 -10.88 14.00 9.96
C LEU A 141 -10.34 15.30 10.57
N LYS A 142 -9.07 15.33 10.97
CA LYS A 142 -8.42 16.53 11.49
C LYS A 142 -8.44 17.67 10.46
N PHE A 143 -8.06 17.38 9.22
CA PHE A 143 -8.09 18.36 8.14
C PHE A 143 -9.51 18.89 7.87
N ARG A 144 -10.52 18.01 7.92
CA ARG A 144 -11.94 18.43 7.77
C ARG A 144 -12.37 19.36 8.92
N LYS A 145 -11.99 19.06 10.16
CA LYS A 145 -12.30 19.90 11.32
C LYS A 145 -11.67 21.30 11.20
N GLU A 146 -10.39 21.37 10.84
CA GLU A 146 -9.67 22.64 10.60
C GLU A 146 -10.28 23.48 9.45
N ILE A 147 -10.97 22.85 8.51
CA ILE A 147 -11.73 23.55 7.47
C ILE A 147 -13.03 24.14 8.03
N LEU A 148 -13.74 23.38 8.85
CA LEU A 148 -15.03 23.79 9.42
C LEU A 148 -14.87 24.89 10.47
N ASP A 149 -13.83 24.85 11.29
CA ASP A 149 -13.58 25.86 12.34
C ASP A 149 -13.07 27.21 11.78
N LYS A 150 -12.67 27.29 10.50
CA LYS A 150 -12.15 28.50 9.83
C LYS A 150 -13.17 29.20 8.90
N ASN A 151 -14.38 28.67 8.80
CA ASN A 151 -15.48 29.20 7.98
C ASN A 151 -16.59 29.73 8.89
#